data_AF-A0A8J3CGY8-F1
#
_entry.id   AF-A0A8J3CGY8-F1
#
_cell.length_a   1.000
_cell.length_b   1.000
_cell.length_c   1.000
_cell.angle_alpha   90.00
_cell.angle_beta   90.00
_cell.angle_gamma   90.00
#
_symmetry.space_group_name_H-M   'P 1'
#
loop_
_entity.id
_entity.type
_entity.pdbx_description
1 polymer ?
#
loop_
_entity_poly.entity_id
_entity_poly.type
_entity_poly.pdbx_seq_one_letter_code
_entity_poly.pdbx_strand_id
1 'polypeptide(L)'
;MSHSVAISDEITELAALVKAGDLAAARRRARTLLDTVNPETLAILARCVATLERYPFPSALPRLRQAWRDHPNHRDLIAACVPDTDPGVYRPDIQPARPNRYGRHNYRAPRDHRTWTDPTRRRARRIQREEPRTATEYFDSRAGVDDAPARAERPIGYALDYDKAAVPDVRGLPCVACWLERSRADVHARRARAGHGDDGLCHDCRERGRPGIPELPPGHTLADAVAARCAHIAAHTGNAAHAILRREWQRAGHRAHRDLIAAWVQAHPLPATTQDDTPTEPAPSAAPAGCVTCGDLRQVRDGLCVDCRKLDDGPTDDAAAPPRAA
;
A
#
# COMPACT_ATOMS: atom_id res chain seq x y z
N MET A 1 37.09 -8.25 0.05
CA MET A 1 37.47 -6.83 0.20
C MET A 1 37.39 -6.08 -1.13
N SER A 2 37.91 -6.61 -2.24
CA SER A 2 37.87 -5.93 -3.56
C SER A 2 36.47 -5.58 -4.09
N HIS A 3 35.45 -6.38 -3.76
CA HIS A 3 34.08 -6.14 -4.21
C HIS A 3 33.39 -4.98 -3.47
N SER A 4 33.73 -4.73 -2.19
CA SER A 4 33.13 -3.62 -1.42
C SER A 4 33.67 -2.27 -1.85
N VAL A 5 34.96 -2.22 -2.24
CA VAL A 5 35.63 -1.00 -2.73
C VAL A 5 35.10 -0.63 -4.12
N ALA A 6 34.95 -1.63 -5.01
CA ALA A 6 34.36 -1.40 -6.33
C ALA A 6 32.92 -0.86 -6.24
N ILE A 7 32.12 -1.35 -5.28
CA ILE A 7 30.75 -0.85 -5.07
C ILE A 7 30.74 0.56 -4.49
N SER A 8 31.65 0.90 -3.56
CA SER A 8 31.72 2.27 -3.02
C SER A 8 32.10 3.29 -4.09
N ASP A 9 32.97 2.92 -5.03
CA ASP A 9 33.35 3.79 -6.16
C ASP A 9 32.16 4.04 -7.09
N GLU A 10 31.42 2.97 -7.43
CA GLU A 10 30.17 3.05 -8.22
C GLU A 10 29.10 3.95 -7.57
N ILE A 11 28.96 3.88 -6.24
CA ILE A 11 28.03 4.74 -5.48
C ILE A 11 28.49 6.21 -5.52
N THR A 12 29.80 6.45 -5.43
CA THR A 12 30.38 7.80 -5.47
C THR A 12 30.19 8.42 -6.86
N GLU A 13 30.40 7.66 -7.93
CA GLU A 13 30.11 8.09 -9.30
C GLU A 13 28.62 8.38 -9.51
N LEU A 14 27.74 7.53 -8.99
CA LEU A 14 26.30 7.75 -9.03
C LEU A 14 25.93 9.06 -8.32
N ALA A 15 26.50 9.34 -7.15
CA ALA A 15 26.29 10.60 -6.44
C ALA A 15 26.78 11.80 -7.26
N ALA A 16 27.90 11.68 -7.97
CA ALA A 16 28.41 12.71 -8.88
C ALA A 16 27.46 12.98 -10.05
N LEU A 17 26.91 11.93 -10.68
CA LEU A 17 25.92 12.05 -11.77
C LEU A 17 24.63 12.74 -11.30
N VAL A 18 24.14 12.39 -10.11
CA VAL A 18 22.96 13.04 -9.51
C VAL A 18 23.25 14.52 -9.23
N LYS A 19 24.43 14.85 -8.71
CA LYS A 19 24.85 16.24 -8.46
C LYS A 19 25.01 17.05 -9.75
N ALA A 20 25.46 16.41 -10.84
CA ALA A 20 25.58 17.01 -12.16
C ALA A 20 24.23 17.18 -12.90
N GLY A 21 23.14 16.58 -12.38
CA GLY A 21 21.81 16.65 -12.98
C GLY A 21 21.54 15.65 -14.11
N ASP A 22 22.48 14.75 -14.42
CA ASP A 22 22.27 13.69 -15.41
C ASP A 22 21.54 12.49 -14.79
N LEU A 23 20.23 12.67 -14.57
CA LEU A 23 19.38 11.65 -13.97
C LEU A 23 19.22 10.40 -14.85
N ALA A 24 19.43 10.53 -16.17
CA ALA A 24 19.30 9.42 -17.10
C ALA A 24 20.51 8.47 -17.00
N ALA A 25 21.73 9.02 -16.96
CA ALA A 25 22.93 8.23 -16.70
C ALA A 25 22.92 7.64 -15.28
N ALA A 26 22.52 8.42 -14.28
CA ALA A 26 22.41 7.95 -12.89
C ALA A 26 21.47 6.74 -12.78
N ARG A 27 20.29 6.78 -13.42
CA ARG A 27 19.31 5.67 -13.37
C ARG A 27 19.81 4.41 -14.07
N ARG A 28 20.50 4.54 -15.22
CA ARG A 28 21.09 3.37 -15.91
C ARG A 28 22.15 2.72 -15.02
N ARG A 29 23.06 3.51 -14.45
CA ARG A 29 24.14 3.02 -13.57
C ARG A 29 23.57 2.37 -12.30
N ALA A 30 22.56 2.98 -11.68
CA ALA A 30 21.86 2.42 -10.52
C ALA A 30 21.27 1.04 -10.80
N ARG A 31 20.66 0.84 -11.98
CA ARG A 31 20.06 -0.44 -12.37
C ARG A 31 21.13 -1.52 -12.53
N THR A 32 22.21 -1.23 -13.25
CA THR A 32 23.36 -2.14 -13.38
C THR A 32 24.00 -2.51 -12.04
N LEU A 33 24.10 -1.54 -11.11
CA LEU A 33 24.60 -1.78 -9.77
C LEU A 33 23.66 -2.72 -9.00
N LEU A 34 22.35 -2.48 -9.00
CA LEU A 34 21.39 -3.34 -8.29
C LEU A 34 21.36 -4.77 -8.81
N ASP A 35 21.62 -4.99 -10.10
CA ASP A 35 21.65 -6.32 -10.71
C ASP A 35 22.91 -7.14 -10.33
N THR A 36 23.96 -6.50 -9.79
CA THR A 36 25.27 -7.13 -9.52
C THR A 36 25.61 -7.22 -8.02
N VAL A 37 24.91 -6.49 -7.16
CA VAL A 37 25.23 -6.41 -5.73
C VAL A 37 24.71 -7.63 -4.96
N ASN A 38 25.55 -8.19 -4.09
CA ASN A 38 25.19 -9.29 -3.18
C ASN A 38 24.07 -8.85 -2.19
N PRO A 39 23.06 -9.69 -1.89
CA PRO A 39 22.02 -9.40 -0.91
C PRO A 39 22.49 -8.88 0.46
N GLU A 40 23.65 -9.33 0.97
CA GLU A 40 24.20 -8.80 2.23
C GLU A 40 24.56 -7.30 2.11
N THR A 41 25.20 -6.94 1.00
CA THR A 41 25.59 -5.57 0.69
C THR A 41 24.37 -4.68 0.43
N LEU A 42 23.35 -5.21 -0.26
CA LEU A 42 22.05 -4.53 -0.41
C LEU A 42 21.37 -4.26 0.93
N ALA A 43 21.43 -5.19 1.88
CA ALA A 43 20.85 -5.00 3.20
C ALA A 43 21.51 -3.85 3.99
N ILE A 44 22.81 -3.66 3.81
CA ILE A 44 23.56 -2.54 4.43
C ILE A 44 23.18 -1.21 3.76
N LEU A 45 23.12 -1.17 2.43
CA LEU A 45 22.64 0.01 1.68
C LEU A 45 21.24 0.42 2.10
N ALA A 46 20.32 -0.55 2.17
CA ALA A 46 18.94 -0.32 2.61
C ALA A 46 18.88 0.20 4.06
N ARG A 47 19.75 -0.29 4.94
CA ARG A 47 19.85 0.20 6.33
C ARG A 47 20.34 1.64 6.41
N CYS A 48 21.30 2.03 5.57
CA CYS A 48 21.78 3.41 5.49
C CYS A 48 20.65 4.36 5.04
N VAL A 49 19.93 4.00 3.98
CA VAL A 49 18.78 4.77 3.48
C VAL A 49 17.68 4.87 4.53
N ALA A 50 17.27 3.76 5.12
CA ALA A 50 16.23 3.73 6.15
C ALA A 50 16.59 4.59 7.38
N THR A 51 17.88 4.68 7.72
CA THR A 51 18.36 5.53 8.83
C THR A 51 18.19 7.01 8.50
N LEU A 52 18.50 7.42 7.27
CA LEU A 52 18.34 8.81 6.81
C LEU A 52 16.85 9.19 6.65
N GLU A 53 15.99 8.26 6.24
CA GLU A 53 14.55 8.52 6.09
C GLU A 53 13.82 8.59 7.43
N ARG A 54 14.21 7.76 8.41
CA ARG A 54 13.52 7.62 9.70
C ARG A 54 13.96 8.64 10.76
N TYR A 55 15.16 9.20 10.66
CA TYR A 55 15.70 10.10 11.67
C TYR A 55 16.09 11.45 11.06
N PRO A 56 15.86 12.58 11.77
CA PRO A 56 16.43 13.85 11.38
C PRO A 56 17.95 13.73 11.22
N PHE A 57 18.54 14.46 10.26
CA PHE A 57 19.96 14.33 9.92
C PHE A 57 20.94 14.41 11.13
N PRO A 58 20.76 15.32 12.11
CA PRO A 58 21.62 15.34 13.30
C PRO A 58 21.57 14.06 14.15
N SER A 59 20.44 13.33 14.09
CA SER A 59 20.22 12.05 14.76
C SER A 59 20.63 10.85 13.91
N ALA A 60 20.58 10.96 12.57
CA ALA A 60 20.98 9.91 11.65
C ALA A 60 22.51 9.72 11.63
N LEU A 61 23.29 10.81 11.64
CA LEU A 61 24.76 10.76 11.57
C LEU A 61 25.43 9.92 12.67
N PRO A 62 25.10 10.06 13.98
CA PRO A 62 25.65 9.19 15.02
C PRO A 62 25.34 7.71 14.81
N ARG A 63 24.16 7.39 14.25
CA ARG A 63 23.74 6.02 13.97
C ARG A 63 24.50 5.42 12.79
N LEU A 64 24.74 6.19 11.74
CA LEU A 64 25.59 5.78 10.61
C LEU A 64 27.05 5.61 11.04
N ARG A 65 27.57 6.48 11.91
CA ARG A 65 28.91 6.30 12.51
C ARG A 65 29.01 5.05 13.36
N GLN A 66 27.95 4.71 14.10
CA GLN A 66 27.90 3.46 14.85
C GLN A 66 27.91 2.25 13.91
N ALA A 67 27.08 2.25 12.87
CA ALA A 67 27.09 1.20 11.84
C ALA A 67 28.46 1.03 11.16
N TRP A 68 29.17 2.13 10.91
CA TRP A 68 30.54 2.10 10.36
C TRP A 68 31.55 1.41 11.31
N ARG A 69 31.37 1.54 12.63
CA ARG A 69 32.21 0.83 13.61
C ARG A 69 31.86 -0.65 13.70
N ASP A 70 30.58 -0.96 13.68
CA ASP A 70 30.04 -2.31 13.87
C ASP A 70 30.24 -3.22 12.65
N HIS A 71 30.47 -2.63 11.47
CA HIS A 71 30.68 -3.38 10.21
C HIS A 71 32.04 -3.05 9.56
N PRO A 72 33.16 -3.60 10.07
CA PRO A 72 34.51 -3.32 9.55
C PRO A 72 34.69 -3.63 8.07
N ASN A 73 34.04 -4.69 7.58
CA ASN A 73 34.15 -5.16 6.19
C ASN A 73 33.40 -4.27 5.18
N HIS A 74 32.57 -3.33 5.64
CA HIS A 74 31.69 -2.51 4.81
C HIS A 74 31.88 -1.00 5.07
N ARG A 75 33.01 -0.62 5.65
CA ARG A 75 33.32 0.76 6.03
C ARG A 75 33.29 1.73 4.86
N ASP A 76 33.91 1.36 3.74
CA ASP A 76 34.02 2.20 2.56
C ASP A 76 32.65 2.45 1.92
N LEU A 77 31.79 1.43 1.93
CA LEU A 77 30.42 1.52 1.46
C LEU A 77 29.55 2.41 2.35
N ILE A 78 29.62 2.23 3.67
CA ILE A 78 28.87 3.08 4.60
C ILE A 78 29.34 4.53 4.48
N ALA A 79 30.64 4.78 4.28
CA ALA A 79 31.17 6.11 4.05
C ALA A 79 30.63 6.74 2.76
N ALA A 80 30.57 5.98 1.66
CA ALA A 80 29.99 6.46 0.39
C ALA A 80 28.49 6.80 0.48
N CYS A 81 27.75 6.19 1.41
CA CYS A 81 26.32 6.45 1.63
C CYS A 81 26.00 7.62 2.56
N VAL A 82 27.01 8.23 3.20
CA VAL A 82 26.81 9.36 4.11
C VAL A 82 27.01 10.66 3.35
N PRO A 83 25.96 11.47 3.11
CA PRO A 83 26.11 12.75 2.45
C PRO A 83 26.78 13.77 3.38
N ASP A 84 27.57 14.68 2.78
CA ASP A 84 28.26 15.76 3.51
C ASP A 84 27.29 16.78 4.13
N THR A 85 26.12 16.98 3.51
CA THR A 85 25.07 17.91 3.93
C THR A 85 23.73 17.20 4.07
N ASP A 86 22.80 17.79 4.83
CA ASP A 86 21.46 17.23 5.03
C ASP A 86 20.73 17.12 3.68
N PRO A 87 20.41 15.89 3.21
CA PRO A 87 19.75 15.70 1.94
C PRO A 87 18.22 15.97 2.03
N GLY A 88 17.68 16.28 3.21
CA GLY A 88 16.25 16.58 3.40
C GLY A 88 15.33 15.39 3.20
N VAL A 89 15.86 14.17 3.27
CA VAL A 89 15.11 12.91 3.03
C VAL A 89 14.34 12.42 4.24
N TYR A 90 14.56 13.02 5.42
CA TYR A 90 13.84 12.67 6.63
C TYR A 90 12.33 12.86 6.44
N ARG A 91 11.59 11.76 6.55
CA ARG A 91 10.14 11.75 6.54
C ARG A 91 9.70 11.44 7.96
N PRO A 92 9.23 12.44 8.74
CA PRO A 92 8.62 12.13 10.01
C PRO A 92 7.49 11.14 9.76
N ASP A 93 7.41 10.09 10.57
CA ASP A 93 6.20 9.28 10.65
C ASP A 93 5.07 10.23 11.04
N ILE A 94 4.35 10.72 10.03
CA ILE A 94 3.08 11.39 10.24
C ILE A 94 2.16 10.25 10.63
N GLN A 95 2.19 9.88 11.91
CA GLN A 95 1.08 9.17 12.51
C GLN A 95 -0.15 9.98 12.12
N PRO A 96 -1.12 9.40 11.40
CA PRO A 96 -2.37 10.09 11.17
C PRO A 96 -2.84 10.51 12.56
N ALA A 97 -3.09 11.81 12.74
CA ALA A 97 -3.61 12.33 13.99
C ALA A 97 -4.73 11.39 14.41
N ARG A 98 -4.56 10.71 15.56
CA ARG A 98 -5.54 9.74 16.05
C ARG A 98 -6.92 10.36 15.85
N PRO A 99 -7.88 9.65 15.22
CA PRO A 99 -9.19 10.21 14.98
C PRO A 99 -9.67 10.77 16.30
N ASN A 100 -9.93 12.08 16.29
CA ASN A 100 -10.29 12.79 17.50
C ASN A 100 -11.50 12.06 18.10
N ARG A 101 -11.39 11.62 19.36
CA ARG A 101 -12.42 10.78 20.03
C ARG A 101 -13.80 11.45 20.05
N TYR A 102 -13.85 12.73 19.72
CA TYR A 102 -15.03 13.55 19.60
C TYR A 102 -15.13 14.04 18.15
N GLY A 103 -16.21 13.65 17.46
CA GLY A 103 -16.44 13.92 16.05
C GLY A 103 -16.39 15.41 15.66
N ARG A 104 -16.41 15.64 14.34
CA ARG A 104 -16.19 16.91 13.63
C ARG A 104 -17.04 18.12 14.09
N HIS A 105 -18.06 17.89 14.91
CA HIS A 105 -19.02 18.92 15.36
C HIS A 105 -18.86 19.36 16.82
N ASN A 106 -17.96 18.74 17.60
CA ASN A 106 -17.80 19.03 19.03
C ASN A 106 -16.40 19.58 19.37
N TYR A 107 -15.85 20.46 18.53
CA TYR A 107 -14.63 21.19 18.90
C TYR A 107 -14.95 22.13 20.07
N ARG A 108 -14.73 21.64 21.29
CA ARG A 108 -14.59 22.46 22.48
C ARG A 108 -13.11 22.54 22.76
N ALA A 109 -12.49 23.69 22.48
CA ALA A 109 -11.10 23.92 22.86
C ALA A 109 -10.94 23.54 24.35
N PRO A 110 -9.93 22.73 24.71
CA PRO A 110 -9.58 22.52 26.10
C PRO A 110 -9.45 23.90 26.76
N ARG A 111 -10.28 24.17 27.78
CA ARG A 111 -10.18 25.42 28.54
C ARG A 111 -8.74 25.58 29.01
N ASP A 112 -8.28 26.83 29.09
CA ASP A 112 -6.96 27.19 29.59
C ASP A 112 -6.73 26.60 30.98
N HIS A 113 -6.26 25.36 31.03
CA HIS A 113 -5.76 24.75 32.24
C HIS A 113 -4.42 25.45 32.48
N ARG A 114 -4.35 26.26 33.53
CA ARG A 114 -3.06 26.79 34.02
C ARG A 114 -2.17 25.59 34.29
N THR A 115 -1.18 25.39 33.44
CA THR A 115 -0.12 24.40 33.63
C THR A 115 0.77 24.86 34.78
N TRP A 116 0.32 24.63 36.01
CA TRP A 116 1.14 24.84 37.19
C TRP A 116 2.08 23.65 37.34
N THR A 117 3.36 23.88 37.05
CA THR A 117 4.42 22.92 37.31
C THR A 117 4.96 23.23 38.71
N ASP A 118 4.76 22.32 39.66
CA ASP A 118 5.31 22.44 41.01
C ASP A 118 6.83 22.22 40.98
N PRO A 119 7.65 23.25 41.24
CA PRO A 119 9.11 23.17 41.16
C PRO A 119 9.72 22.33 42.30
N THR A 120 8.95 22.00 43.34
CA THR A 120 9.42 21.18 44.47
C THR A 120 9.21 19.68 44.25
N ARG A 121 8.45 19.28 43.22
CA ARG A 121 8.35 17.87 42.80
C ARG A 121 9.64 17.43 42.14
N ARG A 122 10.56 16.89 42.94
CA ARG A 122 11.71 16.11 42.46
C ARG A 122 11.20 15.09 41.45
N ARG A 123 11.71 15.13 40.21
CA ARG A 123 11.43 14.11 39.19
C ARG A 123 11.68 12.74 39.81
N ALA A 124 10.61 11.94 39.94
CA ALA A 124 10.74 10.58 40.39
C ALA A 124 11.77 9.87 39.51
N ARG A 125 12.79 9.31 40.15
CA ARG A 125 13.80 8.47 39.51
C ARG A 125 13.05 7.46 38.64
N ARG A 126 13.38 7.39 37.36
CA ARG A 126 12.81 6.41 36.43
C ARG A 126 13.16 5.02 36.97
N ILE A 127 12.27 4.44 37.76
CA ILE A 127 12.31 3.03 38.09
C ILE A 127 12.23 2.34 36.73
N GLN A 128 13.28 1.60 36.37
CA GLN A 128 13.18 0.61 35.31
C GLN A 128 12.14 -0.40 35.80
N ARG A 129 10.88 -0.13 35.47
CA ARG A 129 9.80 -1.09 35.64
C ARG A 129 10.17 -2.23 34.71
N GLU A 130 10.46 -3.40 35.28
CA GLU A 130 10.38 -4.66 34.55
C GLU A 130 9.12 -4.63 33.68
N GLU A 131 9.27 -5.06 32.43
CA GLU A 131 8.11 -5.29 31.57
C GLU A 131 7.08 -6.11 32.36
N PRO A 132 5.81 -5.68 32.41
CA PRO A 132 4.83 -6.40 33.18
C PRO A 132 4.69 -7.79 32.54
N ARG A 133 4.95 -8.83 33.36
CA ARG A 133 4.74 -10.26 33.08
C ARG A 133 3.39 -10.58 32.41
N THR A 134 2.45 -9.65 32.43
CA THR A 134 1.12 -9.72 31.84
C THR A 134 1.08 -9.85 30.32
N ALA A 135 2.04 -9.29 29.56
CA ALA A 135 1.96 -9.37 28.09
C ALA A 135 2.28 -10.80 27.61
N THR A 136 3.36 -11.38 28.12
CA THR A 136 3.76 -12.76 27.80
C THR A 136 2.75 -13.77 28.35
N GLU A 137 2.29 -13.60 29.60
CA GLU A 137 1.22 -14.45 30.16
C GLU A 137 -0.09 -14.36 29.36
N TYR A 138 -0.44 -13.19 28.80
CA TYR A 138 -1.62 -13.04 27.94
C TYR A 138 -1.48 -13.82 26.63
N PHE A 139 -0.30 -13.77 26.01
CA PHE A 139 -0.04 -14.57 24.80
C PHE A 139 0.01 -16.07 25.12
N ASP A 140 0.61 -16.49 26.23
CA ASP A 140 0.72 -17.90 26.59
C ASP A 140 -0.62 -18.53 27.05
N SER A 141 -1.47 -17.77 27.75
CA SER A 141 -2.72 -18.29 28.32
C SER A 141 -3.97 -18.04 27.47
N ARG A 142 -3.94 -17.04 26.57
CA ARG A 142 -5.16 -16.55 25.89
C ARG A 142 -5.05 -16.44 24.37
N ALA A 143 -3.86 -16.54 23.78
CA ALA A 143 -3.74 -16.53 22.33
C ALA A 143 -4.40 -17.78 21.74
N GLY A 144 -5.44 -17.59 20.91
CA GLY A 144 -6.15 -18.67 20.23
C GLY A 144 -7.55 -18.98 20.78
N VAL A 145 -7.97 -18.37 21.89
CA VAL A 145 -9.37 -18.42 22.32
C VAL A 145 -10.13 -17.28 21.65
N ASP A 146 -11.03 -17.60 20.71
CA ASP A 146 -11.93 -16.61 20.10
C ASP A 146 -13.09 -16.30 21.08
N ASP A 147 -12.81 -15.44 22.05
CA ASP A 147 -13.80 -14.91 23.00
C ASP A 147 -14.77 -13.91 22.33
N ALA A 148 -14.75 -13.78 20.98
CA ALA A 148 -15.61 -12.80 20.32
C ALA A 148 -17.08 -13.24 20.39
N PRO A 149 -17.99 -12.38 20.88
CA PRO A 149 -19.41 -12.71 20.92
C PRO A 149 -19.93 -12.90 19.49
N ALA A 150 -20.98 -13.73 19.38
CA ALA A 150 -21.68 -13.98 18.12
C ALA A 150 -22.07 -12.65 17.46
N ARG A 151 -22.02 -12.61 16.12
CA ARG A 151 -22.18 -11.36 15.33
C ARG A 151 -23.47 -10.58 15.65
N ALA A 152 -24.53 -11.27 16.09
CA ALA A 152 -25.81 -10.68 16.48
C ALA A 152 -25.80 -9.97 17.85
N GLU A 153 -24.87 -10.33 18.73
CA GLU A 153 -24.78 -9.83 20.12
C GLU A 153 -23.67 -8.79 20.32
N ARG A 154 -22.92 -8.48 19.26
CA ARG A 154 -21.83 -7.50 19.30
C ARG A 154 -22.38 -6.10 19.60
N PRO A 155 -21.96 -5.45 20.70
CA PRO A 155 -22.31 -4.06 20.97
C PRO A 155 -21.91 -3.17 19.79
N ILE A 156 -22.65 -2.08 19.55
CA ILE A 156 -22.50 -1.17 18.38
C ILE A 156 -21.04 -0.73 18.14
N GLY A 157 -20.18 -0.72 19.16
CA GLY A 157 -18.74 -0.42 19.07
C GLY A 157 -17.87 -1.47 18.35
N TYR A 158 -18.35 -2.70 18.16
CA TYR A 158 -17.64 -3.78 17.43
C TYR A 158 -18.07 -3.90 15.96
N ALA A 159 -18.90 -2.95 15.47
CA ALA A 159 -19.27 -2.86 14.06
C ALA A 159 -18.18 -2.21 13.18
N LEU A 160 -17.13 -1.67 13.80
CA LEU A 160 -15.99 -1.10 13.08
C LEU A 160 -15.07 -2.24 12.63
N ASP A 161 -15.11 -2.53 11.34
CA ASP A 161 -14.11 -3.36 10.66
C ASP A 161 -12.77 -2.64 10.73
N TYR A 162 -11.89 -3.09 11.63
CA TYR A 162 -10.60 -2.44 11.90
C TYR A 162 -9.66 -2.50 10.70
N ASP A 163 -9.73 -3.54 9.87
CA ASP A 163 -8.92 -3.64 8.67
C ASP A 163 -9.39 -2.61 7.65
N LYS A 164 -10.71 -2.53 7.41
CA LYS A 164 -11.30 -1.51 6.54
C LYS A 164 -11.08 -0.09 7.08
N ALA A 165 -11.14 0.10 8.39
CA ALA A 165 -10.91 1.40 9.03
C ALA A 165 -9.42 1.79 9.09
N ALA A 166 -8.52 0.81 9.01
CA ALA A 166 -7.08 1.03 8.95
C ALA A 166 -6.60 1.38 7.53
N VAL A 167 -7.36 1.02 6.48
CA VAL A 167 -7.08 1.46 5.11
C VAL A 167 -7.38 2.96 5.00
N PRO A 168 -6.37 3.82 4.78
CA PRO A 168 -6.62 5.23 4.54
C PRO A 168 -7.44 5.41 3.27
N ASP A 169 -8.42 6.30 3.29
CA ASP A 169 -9.18 6.65 2.09
C ASP A 169 -8.23 7.09 0.96
N VAL A 170 -8.51 6.59 -0.24
CA VAL A 170 -7.82 6.99 -1.47
C VAL A 170 -7.79 8.52 -1.54
N ARG A 171 -6.60 9.10 -1.66
CA ARG A 171 -6.45 10.55 -1.66
C ARG A 171 -6.98 11.15 -2.97
N GLY A 172 -8.23 11.58 -2.96
CA GLY A 172 -8.87 12.23 -4.10
C GLY A 172 -9.38 11.25 -5.15
N LEU A 173 -9.57 11.75 -6.38
CA LEU A 173 -10.09 10.94 -7.48
C LEU A 173 -8.96 10.19 -8.20
N PRO A 174 -9.17 8.91 -8.59
CA PRO A 174 -8.16 8.09 -9.25
C PRO A 174 -7.81 8.59 -10.66
N CYS A 175 -6.78 7.98 -11.24
CA CYS A 175 -6.43 8.16 -12.64
C CYS A 175 -7.59 7.73 -13.55
N VAL A 176 -7.95 8.56 -14.54
CA VAL A 176 -9.02 8.25 -15.51
C VAL A 176 -8.64 7.16 -16.50
N ALA A 177 -7.35 6.84 -16.62
CA ALA A 177 -6.84 5.82 -17.54
C ALA A 177 -6.60 4.46 -16.85
N CYS A 178 -5.89 4.44 -15.72
CA CYS A 178 -5.54 3.18 -15.03
C CYS A 178 -6.30 2.92 -13.73
N TRP A 179 -7.15 3.85 -13.27
CA TRP A 179 -7.96 3.73 -12.05
C TRP A 179 -7.19 3.57 -10.73
N LEU A 180 -5.86 3.69 -10.78
CA LEU A 180 -4.99 3.71 -9.61
C LEU A 180 -4.99 5.10 -8.95
N GLU A 181 -4.53 5.13 -7.70
CA GLU A 181 -4.37 6.37 -6.96
C GLU A 181 -3.39 7.32 -7.65
N ARG A 182 -3.63 8.62 -7.45
CA ARG A 182 -2.79 9.67 -7.99
C ARG A 182 -1.98 10.32 -6.89
N SER A 183 -0.74 10.65 -7.21
CA SER A 183 0.08 11.44 -6.30
C SER A 183 -0.51 12.84 -6.11
N ARG A 184 -0.22 13.50 -4.99
CA ARG A 184 -0.61 14.92 -4.81
C ARG A 184 -0.02 15.83 -5.89
N ALA A 185 1.16 15.50 -6.40
CA ALA A 185 1.79 16.25 -7.48
C ALA A 185 1.00 16.14 -8.79
N ASP A 186 0.44 14.95 -9.07
CA ASP A 186 -0.42 14.74 -10.23
C ASP A 186 -1.75 15.49 -10.13
N VAL A 187 -2.38 15.50 -8.96
CA VAL A 187 -3.64 16.25 -8.73
C VAL A 187 -3.42 17.76 -8.85
N HIS A 188 -2.25 18.24 -8.39
CA HIS A 188 -1.86 19.64 -8.50
C HIS A 188 -0.83 19.86 -9.60
N ALA A 189 -1.03 19.22 -10.77
CA ALA A 189 -0.16 19.39 -11.93
C ALA A 189 -0.10 20.86 -12.39
N ARG A 190 0.93 21.21 -13.19
CA ARG A 190 1.14 22.59 -13.69
C ARG A 190 -0.11 23.17 -14.33
N ARG A 191 -0.83 22.36 -15.11
CA ARG A 191 -2.10 22.72 -15.77
C ARG A 191 -3.19 23.10 -14.76
N ALA A 192 -3.41 22.27 -13.74
CA ALA A 192 -4.37 22.55 -12.68
C ALA A 192 -4.00 23.82 -11.89
N ARG A 193 -2.71 24.03 -11.59
CA ARG A 193 -2.21 25.24 -10.92
C ARG A 193 -2.38 26.50 -11.77
N ALA A 194 -2.31 26.38 -13.09
CA ALA A 194 -2.56 27.46 -14.03
C ALA A 194 -4.07 27.73 -14.25
N GLY A 195 -4.96 26.99 -13.57
CA GLY A 195 -6.40 27.22 -13.64
C GLY A 195 -7.10 26.54 -14.82
N HIS A 196 -6.40 25.66 -15.55
CA HIS A 196 -6.89 25.00 -16.76
C HIS A 196 -7.55 23.62 -16.52
N GLY A 197 -7.90 23.35 -15.28
CA GLY A 197 -8.50 22.10 -14.85
C GLY A 197 -7.48 20.97 -14.67
N ASP A 198 -7.95 19.89 -14.07
CA ASP A 198 -7.18 18.67 -13.82
C ASP A 198 -7.27 17.73 -15.03
N ASP A 199 -6.12 17.21 -15.50
CA ASP A 199 -6.07 16.25 -16.62
C ASP A 199 -6.50 14.83 -16.22
N GLY A 200 -6.63 14.56 -14.92
CA GLY A 200 -7.10 13.29 -14.41
C GLY A 200 -6.09 12.16 -14.49
N LEU A 201 -4.83 12.41 -14.87
CA LEU A 201 -3.83 11.36 -15.10
C LEU A 201 -2.83 11.22 -13.95
N CYS A 202 -2.36 10.00 -13.70
CA CYS A 202 -1.15 9.75 -12.91
C CYS A 202 0.11 9.96 -13.78
N HIS A 203 1.26 10.12 -13.13
CA HIS A 203 2.56 10.31 -13.80
C HIS A 203 2.81 9.27 -14.91
N ASP A 204 2.69 7.97 -14.62
CA ASP A 204 2.96 6.90 -15.59
C ASP A 204 2.02 6.92 -16.81
N CYS A 205 0.73 7.22 -16.60
CA CYS A 205 -0.21 7.31 -17.70
C CYS A 205 0.06 8.54 -18.58
N ARG A 206 0.52 9.64 -17.96
CA ARG A 206 0.93 10.85 -18.67
C ARG A 206 2.18 10.61 -19.51
N GLU A 207 3.19 9.94 -18.96
CA GLU A 207 4.41 9.57 -19.70
C GLU A 207 4.12 8.63 -20.89
N ARG A 208 3.15 7.73 -20.73
CA ARG A 208 2.71 6.82 -21.80
C ARG A 208 1.78 7.48 -22.83
N GLY A 209 1.54 8.79 -22.75
CA GLY A 209 0.69 9.52 -23.68
C GLY A 209 -0.76 9.06 -23.68
N ARG A 210 -1.28 8.57 -22.55
CA ARG A 210 -2.70 8.20 -22.43
C ARG A 210 -3.58 9.46 -22.56
N PRO A 211 -4.77 9.35 -23.16
CA PRO A 211 -5.70 10.47 -23.24
C PRO A 211 -6.17 10.84 -21.83
N GLY A 212 -6.10 12.13 -21.50
CA GLY A 212 -6.61 12.70 -20.25
C GLY A 212 -7.88 13.53 -20.46
N ILE A 213 -8.37 14.12 -19.38
CA ILE A 213 -9.52 15.04 -19.41
C ILE A 213 -9.14 16.27 -20.25
N PRO A 214 -9.98 16.70 -21.21
CA PRO A 214 -9.68 17.84 -22.09
C PRO A 214 -9.40 19.16 -21.35
N GLU A 215 -8.62 20.00 -22.02
CA GLU A 215 -8.44 21.45 -21.83
C GLU A 215 -9.61 22.19 -21.15
N LEU A 216 -9.55 22.77 -19.95
CA LEU A 216 -10.61 23.68 -19.48
C LEU A 216 -10.15 25.14 -19.52
N PRO A 217 -11.05 26.11 -19.81
CA PRO A 217 -10.72 27.51 -19.72
C PRO A 217 -10.30 27.94 -18.30
N PRO A 218 -9.41 28.94 -18.16
CA PRO A 218 -9.17 29.59 -16.88
C PRO A 218 -10.46 30.11 -16.27
N GLY A 219 -10.65 29.87 -14.97
CA GLY A 219 -11.86 30.30 -14.25
C GLY A 219 -13.07 29.38 -14.42
N HIS A 220 -12.90 28.20 -15.03
CA HIS A 220 -13.94 27.16 -15.03
C HIS A 220 -14.43 26.86 -13.61
N THR A 221 -15.71 26.50 -13.51
CA THR A 221 -16.36 26.17 -12.25
C THR A 221 -16.11 24.72 -11.85
N LEU A 222 -16.43 24.37 -10.59
CA LEU A 222 -16.44 22.98 -10.17
C LEU A 222 -17.38 22.12 -11.02
N ALA A 223 -18.51 22.67 -11.46
CA ALA A 223 -19.47 21.97 -12.32
C ALA A 223 -18.84 21.61 -13.66
N ASP A 224 -18.08 22.52 -14.27
CA ASP A 224 -17.36 22.29 -15.53
C ASP A 224 -16.30 21.19 -15.38
N ALA A 225 -15.53 21.22 -14.29
CA ALA A 225 -14.53 20.19 -14.00
C ALA A 225 -15.15 18.79 -13.81
N VAL A 226 -16.26 18.71 -13.08
CA VAL A 226 -16.98 17.45 -12.87
C VAL A 226 -17.60 16.94 -14.17
N ALA A 227 -18.23 17.82 -14.95
CA ALA A 227 -18.83 17.47 -16.22
C ALA A 227 -17.77 16.97 -17.22
N ALA A 228 -16.64 17.65 -17.34
CA ALA A 228 -15.53 17.25 -18.20
C ALA A 228 -14.96 15.87 -17.82
N ARG A 229 -14.81 15.61 -16.51
CA ARG A 229 -14.39 14.29 -16.03
C ARG A 229 -15.41 13.21 -16.36
N CYS A 230 -16.70 13.45 -16.10
CA CYS A 230 -17.76 12.48 -16.37
C CYS A 230 -17.87 12.17 -17.87
N ALA A 231 -17.81 13.21 -18.72
CA ALA A 231 -17.80 13.07 -20.17
C ALA A 231 -16.60 12.25 -20.66
N HIS A 232 -15.41 12.51 -20.12
CA HIS A 232 -14.23 11.73 -20.45
C HIS A 232 -14.40 10.24 -20.08
N ILE A 233 -14.87 9.95 -18.87
CA ILE A 233 -15.10 8.56 -18.42
C ILE A 233 -16.13 7.87 -19.33
N ALA A 234 -17.26 8.51 -19.61
CA ALA A 234 -18.31 7.95 -20.46
C ALA A 234 -17.81 7.64 -21.88
N ALA A 235 -17.00 8.54 -22.46
CA ALA A 235 -16.47 8.37 -23.81
C ALA A 235 -15.42 7.25 -23.93
N HIS A 236 -14.67 6.95 -22.86
CA HIS A 236 -13.49 6.07 -22.94
C HIS A 236 -13.66 4.70 -22.25
N THR A 237 -14.78 4.45 -21.58
CA THR A 237 -14.99 3.21 -20.80
C THR A 237 -16.17 2.36 -21.26
N GLY A 238 -16.96 2.83 -22.22
CA GLY A 238 -18.08 2.10 -22.80
C GLY A 238 -19.09 1.64 -21.74
N ASN A 239 -19.45 0.35 -21.77
CA ASN A 239 -20.47 -0.23 -20.87
C ASN A 239 -20.10 -0.15 -19.38
N ALA A 240 -18.81 0.01 -19.05
CA ALA A 240 -18.35 0.13 -17.66
C ALA A 240 -18.56 1.54 -17.07
N ALA A 241 -18.93 2.53 -17.89
CA ALA A 241 -19.03 3.94 -17.49
C ALA A 241 -19.91 4.15 -16.27
N HIS A 242 -21.10 3.51 -16.23
CA HIS A 242 -22.03 3.67 -15.12
C HIS A 242 -21.46 3.16 -13.79
N ALA A 243 -20.84 1.97 -13.79
CA ALA A 243 -20.21 1.40 -12.61
C ALA A 243 -19.01 2.23 -12.13
N ILE A 244 -18.25 2.81 -13.05
CA ILE A 244 -17.11 3.68 -12.73
C ILE A 244 -17.61 5.01 -12.13
N LEU A 245 -18.61 5.65 -12.74
CA LEU A 245 -19.17 6.90 -12.23
C LEU A 245 -19.87 6.72 -10.87
N ARG A 246 -20.46 5.56 -10.62
CA ARG A 246 -20.95 5.18 -9.28
C ARG A 246 -19.81 5.13 -8.25
N ARG A 247 -18.64 4.58 -8.60
CA ARG A 247 -17.45 4.56 -7.72
C ARG A 247 -16.88 5.95 -7.52
N GLU A 248 -16.84 6.79 -8.55
CA GLU A 248 -16.46 8.21 -8.44
C GLU A 248 -17.39 8.96 -7.47
N TRP A 249 -18.71 8.76 -7.60
CA TRP A 249 -19.71 9.33 -6.70
C TRP A 249 -19.51 8.89 -5.24
N GLN A 250 -19.19 7.61 -5.01
CA GLN A 250 -18.90 7.11 -3.65
C GLN A 250 -17.63 7.74 -3.06
N ARG A 251 -16.60 7.97 -3.87
CA ARG A 251 -15.32 8.57 -3.46
C ARG A 251 -15.36 10.08 -3.33
N ALA A 252 -16.32 10.75 -3.96
CA ALA A 252 -16.43 12.20 -3.89
C ALA A 252 -16.64 12.66 -2.44
N GLY A 253 -15.64 13.35 -1.88
CA GLY A 253 -15.60 13.74 -0.47
C GLY A 253 -16.62 14.82 -0.06
N HIS A 254 -17.23 15.52 -1.02
CA HIS A 254 -18.18 16.61 -0.78
C HIS A 254 -19.53 16.35 -1.43
N ARG A 255 -20.62 16.70 -0.73
CA ARG A 255 -22.00 16.53 -1.22
C ARG A 255 -22.24 17.24 -2.55
N ALA A 256 -21.77 18.48 -2.71
CA ALA A 256 -21.92 19.23 -3.96
C ALA A 256 -21.31 18.49 -5.18
N HIS A 257 -20.17 17.82 -5.00
CA HIS A 257 -19.55 17.02 -6.06
C HIS A 257 -20.42 15.79 -6.41
N ARG A 258 -20.94 15.10 -5.40
CA ARG A 258 -21.87 13.97 -5.58
C ARG A 258 -23.13 14.38 -6.33
N ASP A 259 -23.70 15.53 -5.98
CA ASP A 259 -24.90 16.06 -6.62
C ASP A 259 -24.64 16.41 -8.09
N LEU A 260 -23.47 16.97 -8.42
CA LEU A 260 -23.06 17.25 -9.80
C LEU A 260 -22.87 15.97 -10.63
N ILE A 261 -22.23 14.93 -10.07
CA ILE A 261 -22.10 13.63 -10.77
C ILE A 261 -23.48 13.02 -11.01
N ALA A 262 -24.35 13.02 -10.00
CA ALA A 262 -25.70 12.46 -10.11
C ALA A 262 -26.53 13.21 -11.18
N ALA A 263 -26.49 14.54 -11.17
CA ALA A 263 -27.17 15.37 -12.17
C ALA A 263 -26.62 15.12 -13.59
N TRP A 264 -25.30 14.99 -13.73
CA TRP A 264 -24.68 14.71 -15.03
C TRP A 264 -25.11 13.33 -15.57
N VAL A 265 -25.09 12.29 -14.74
CA VAL A 265 -25.51 10.93 -15.13
C VAL A 265 -27.00 10.89 -15.48
N GLN A 266 -27.85 11.64 -14.77
CA GLN A 266 -29.27 11.75 -15.13
C GLN A 266 -29.48 12.43 -16.48
N ALA A 267 -28.67 13.45 -16.81
CA ALA A 267 -28.76 14.17 -18.08
C ALA A 267 -28.14 13.41 -19.27
N HIS A 268 -27.27 12.42 -19.03
CA HIS A 268 -26.54 11.68 -20.06
C HIS A 268 -26.78 10.18 -19.89
N PRO A 269 -27.82 9.60 -20.53
CA PRO A 269 -28.10 8.18 -20.47
C PRO A 269 -26.87 7.37 -20.90
N LEU A 270 -26.33 6.59 -19.98
CA LEU A 270 -25.19 5.72 -20.22
C LEU A 270 -25.70 4.36 -20.73
N PRO A 271 -24.91 3.64 -21.56
CA PRO A 271 -25.25 2.27 -21.91
C PRO A 271 -25.46 1.46 -20.64
N ALA A 272 -26.59 0.75 -20.57
CA ALA A 272 -26.89 -0.11 -19.45
C ALA A 272 -25.70 -1.06 -19.25
N THR A 273 -25.23 -1.16 -18.01
CA THR A 273 -24.32 -2.23 -17.65
C THR A 273 -25.12 -3.50 -17.90
N THR A 274 -24.74 -4.32 -18.88
CA THR A 274 -25.23 -5.70 -18.99
C THR A 274 -24.75 -6.41 -17.74
N GLN A 275 -25.49 -6.24 -16.66
CA GLN A 275 -25.37 -7.07 -15.48
C GLN A 275 -25.94 -8.43 -15.89
N ASP A 276 -25.08 -9.31 -16.37
CA ASP A 276 -25.24 -10.75 -16.16
C ASP A 276 -24.95 -11.09 -14.67
N ASP A 277 -25.32 -10.21 -13.75
CA ASP A 277 -25.42 -10.50 -12.33
C ASP A 277 -26.87 -10.91 -12.06
N THR A 278 -27.27 -12.05 -12.63
CA THR A 278 -28.23 -12.86 -11.89
C THR A 278 -27.47 -13.29 -10.63
N PRO A 279 -27.95 -12.97 -9.40
CA PRO A 279 -27.41 -13.60 -8.22
C PRO A 279 -27.56 -15.11 -8.43
N THR A 280 -26.48 -15.77 -8.81
CA THR A 280 -26.40 -17.22 -8.71
C THR A 280 -26.46 -17.45 -7.21
N GLU A 281 -27.66 -17.74 -6.72
CA GLU A 281 -27.86 -18.36 -5.42
C GLU A 281 -26.78 -19.44 -5.32
N PRO A 282 -25.88 -19.38 -4.32
CA PRO A 282 -24.84 -20.39 -4.22
C PRO A 282 -25.57 -21.73 -4.12
N ALA A 283 -25.44 -22.54 -5.18
CA ALA A 283 -25.89 -23.91 -5.16
C ALA A 283 -25.39 -24.50 -3.84
N PRO A 284 -26.23 -25.19 -3.06
CA PRO A 284 -25.82 -25.75 -1.78
C PRO A 284 -24.52 -26.49 -2.02
N SER A 285 -23.45 -26.00 -1.41
CA SER A 285 -22.13 -26.63 -1.46
C SER A 285 -22.36 -28.08 -1.08
N ALA A 286 -22.33 -28.97 -2.07
CA ALA A 286 -22.24 -30.38 -1.80
C ALA A 286 -21.06 -30.54 -0.84
N ALA A 287 -21.31 -31.16 0.32
CA ALA A 287 -20.28 -31.43 1.29
C ALA A 287 -19.08 -32.01 0.53
N PRO A 288 -17.84 -31.52 0.76
CA PRO A 288 -16.69 -32.02 0.04
C PRO A 288 -16.67 -33.54 0.16
N ALA A 289 -16.76 -34.23 -0.98
CA ALA A 289 -16.72 -35.69 -0.99
C ALA A 289 -15.40 -36.10 -0.34
N GLY A 290 -15.48 -36.80 0.79
CA GLY A 290 -14.31 -37.37 1.44
C GLY A 290 -13.60 -38.36 0.53
N CYS A 291 -12.36 -38.66 0.87
CA CYS A 291 -11.59 -39.72 0.24
C CYS A 291 -12.45 -41.00 0.17
N VAL A 292 -12.60 -41.60 -1.01
CA VAL A 292 -13.40 -42.84 -1.16
C VAL A 292 -12.82 -44.01 -0.37
N THR A 293 -11.53 -43.97 -0.03
CA THR A 293 -10.84 -45.06 0.70
C THR A 293 -10.92 -44.91 2.21
N CYS A 294 -10.75 -43.70 2.75
CA CYS A 294 -10.64 -43.49 4.20
C CYS A 294 -11.59 -42.44 4.77
N GLY A 295 -12.36 -41.75 3.92
CA GLY A 295 -13.29 -40.70 4.33
C GLY A 295 -12.64 -39.36 4.73
N ASP A 296 -11.30 -39.23 4.70
CA ASP A 296 -10.63 -37.97 5.06
C ASP A 296 -10.94 -36.87 4.02
N LEU A 297 -11.16 -35.66 4.50
CA LEU A 297 -11.47 -34.46 3.73
C LEU A 297 -10.21 -33.66 3.35
N ARG A 298 -9.04 -34.05 3.88
CA ARG A 298 -7.77 -33.35 3.62
C ARG A 298 -7.29 -33.55 2.19
N GLN A 299 -7.29 -32.45 1.44
CA GLN A 299 -6.65 -32.34 0.12
C GLN A 299 -7.09 -33.46 -0.84
N VAL A 300 -8.39 -33.75 -0.86
CA VAL A 300 -8.99 -34.74 -1.77
C VAL A 300 -8.87 -34.24 -3.20
N ARG A 301 -8.26 -35.06 -4.06
CA ARG A 301 -8.15 -34.83 -5.50
C ARG A 301 -8.42 -36.16 -6.19
N ASP A 302 -9.26 -36.13 -7.22
CA ASP A 302 -9.68 -37.34 -7.97
C ASP A 302 -10.25 -38.44 -7.05
N GLY A 303 -10.94 -38.03 -5.97
CA GLY A 303 -11.57 -38.93 -5.00
C GLY A 303 -10.65 -39.48 -3.90
N LEU A 304 -9.35 -39.18 -3.89
CA LEU A 304 -8.39 -39.72 -2.92
C LEU A 304 -7.68 -38.62 -2.11
N CYS A 305 -7.46 -38.86 -0.81
CA CYS A 305 -6.64 -37.99 0.03
C CYS A 305 -5.14 -38.15 -0.28
N VAL A 306 -4.31 -37.27 0.27
CA VAL A 306 -2.86 -37.26 0.02
C VAL A 306 -2.15 -38.55 0.44
N ASP A 307 -2.67 -39.22 1.48
CA ASP A 307 -2.07 -40.45 2.02
C ASP A 307 -2.49 -41.67 1.19
N CYS A 308 -3.76 -41.74 0.76
CA CYS A 308 -4.25 -42.83 -0.08
C CYS A 308 -3.64 -42.80 -1.49
N ARG A 309 -3.39 -41.61 -2.05
CA ARG A 309 -2.69 -41.50 -3.35
C ARG A 309 -1.30 -42.10 -3.34
N LYS A 310 -0.56 -41.96 -2.24
CA LYS A 310 0.79 -42.53 -2.09
C LYS A 310 0.80 -44.06 -1.97
N LEU A 311 -0.34 -44.68 -1.64
CA LEU A 311 -0.46 -46.14 -1.56
C LEU A 311 -0.73 -46.75 -2.94
N ASP A 312 -1.37 -46.01 -3.85
CA ASP A 312 -1.62 -46.46 -5.23
C ASP A 312 -0.36 -46.34 -6.12
N ASP A 313 0.61 -45.49 -5.75
CA ASP A 313 1.88 -45.32 -6.46
C ASP A 313 2.90 -46.48 -6.22
N GLY A 314 2.45 -47.62 -5.69
CA GLY A 314 3.27 -48.84 -5.58
C GLY A 314 3.52 -49.49 -6.95
N PRO A 315 4.64 -50.20 -7.16
CA PRO A 315 5.03 -50.69 -8.47
C PRO A 315 4.03 -51.72 -8.98
N THR A 316 3.32 -51.37 -10.06
CA THR A 316 2.61 -52.33 -10.89
C THR A 316 3.64 -53.18 -11.62
N ASP A 317 3.77 -54.44 -11.21
CA ASP A 317 4.50 -55.46 -11.97
C ASP A 317 3.88 -55.59 -13.38
N ASP A 318 4.71 -55.31 -14.37
CA ASP A 318 4.42 -55.46 -15.78
C ASP A 318 4.43 -56.94 -16.23
N ALA A 319 3.58 -57.18 -17.24
CA ALA A 319 3.72 -58.17 -18.31
C ALA A 319 2.92 -59.49 -18.22
N ALA A 320 1.76 -59.48 -18.87
CA ALA A 320 1.33 -60.60 -19.71
C ALA A 320 0.57 -60.06 -20.94
N ALA A 321 1.29 -59.95 -22.07
CA ALA A 321 0.71 -59.65 -23.38
C ALA A 321 -0.02 -60.88 -23.96
N PRO A 322 -1.14 -60.72 -24.69
CA PRO A 322 -1.66 -61.78 -25.56
C PRO A 322 -1.16 -61.62 -27.01
N PRO A 323 -1.06 -62.72 -27.78
CA PRO A 323 -0.45 -62.75 -29.09
C PRO A 323 -1.39 -62.25 -30.20
N ARG A 324 -0.79 -61.68 -31.25
CA ARG A 324 -1.44 -61.30 -32.51
C ARG A 324 -1.88 -62.55 -33.29
N ALA A 325 -3.10 -62.52 -33.82
CA ALA A 325 -3.58 -63.47 -34.81
C ALA A 325 -3.82 -62.77 -36.17
N ALA A 326 -3.21 -63.38 -37.19
CA ALA A 326 -3.38 -63.30 -38.65
C ALA A 326 -3.44 -61.92 -39.33
#